data_AF-A0AAE4R781-F1
#
_entry.id   AF-A0AAE4R781-F1
#
_cell.length_a   1.000
_cell.length_b   1.000
_cell.length_c   1.000
_cell.angle_alpha   90.00
_cell.angle_beta   90.00
_cell.angle_gamma   90.00
#
_symmetry.space_group_name_H-M   'P 1'
#
loop_
_entity.id
_entity.type
_entity.pdbx_description
1 polymer ?
#
loop_
_entity_poly.entity_id
_entity_poly.type
_entity_poly.pdbx_seq_one_letter_code
_entity_poly.pdbx_strand_id
1 'polypeptide(L)' 'MEYAIGTIAAAAFGAILYTVITGDNIVSALTGIIGKALNTSVG' A
#
# COMPACT_ATOMS: atom_id res chain seq x y z
N MET A 1 23.21 -6.29 -22.80
CA MET A 1 21.82 -5.94 -22.44
C MET A 1 21.58 -6.11 -20.93
N GLU A 2 22.59 -5.86 -20.08
CA GLU A 2 22.54 -6.19 -18.63
C GLU A 2 22.36 -4.95 -17.72
N TYR A 3 22.47 -3.73 -18.26
CA TYR A 3 22.63 -2.50 -17.46
C TYR A 3 21.32 -1.80 -17.06
N ALA A 4 20.15 -2.22 -17.56
CA ALA A 4 18.87 -1.57 -17.25
C ALA A 4 18.06 -2.29 -16.15
N ILE A 5 18.56 -3.41 -15.63
CA ILE A 5 17.86 -4.23 -14.63
C ILE A 5 17.58 -3.43 -13.34
N GLY A 6 18.52 -2.58 -12.91
CA GLY A 6 18.30 -1.70 -11.75
C GLY A 6 17.19 -0.68 -11.96
N THR A 7 17.02 -0.18 -13.19
CA THR A 7 15.99 0.80 -13.56
C THR A 7 14.61 0.16 -13.68
N ILE A 8 14.55 -1.04 -14.30
CA ILE A 8 13.33 -1.84 -14.40
C ILE A 8 12.87 -2.27 -12.99
N ALA A 9 13.80 -2.70 -12.13
CA ALA A 9 13.51 -3.05 -10.75
C ALA A 9 13.00 -1.85 -9.94
N ALA A 10 13.60 -0.67 -10.09
CA ALA A 10 13.14 0.55 -9.42
C ALA A 10 11.76 1.01 -9.92
N ALA A 11 11.50 0.96 -11.22
CA ALA A 11 10.19 1.27 -11.80
C ALA A 11 9.11 0.28 -11.35
N ALA A 12 9.44 -1.01 -11.28
CA ALA A 12 8.54 -2.04 -10.76
C ALA A 12 8.19 -1.80 -9.29
N PHE A 13 9.17 -1.41 -8.45
CA PHE A 13 8.90 -1.06 -7.06
C PHE A 13 8.01 0.19 -6.93
N GLY A 14 8.24 1.22 -7.75
CA GLY A 14 7.36 2.39 -7.82
C GLY A 14 5.92 2.05 -8.23
N ALA A 15 5.75 1.16 -9.22
CA ALA A 15 4.44 0.69 -9.66
C ALA A 15 3.74 -0.17 -8.59
N ILE A 16 4.48 -1.00 -7.86
CA ILE A 16 3.96 -1.79 -6.72
C ILE A 16 3.48 -0.84 -5.62
N LEU A 17 4.29 0.14 -5.21
CA LEU A 17 3.90 1.10 -4.17
C LEU A 17 2.70 1.96 -4.59
N TYR A 18 2.66 2.44 -5.85
CA TYR A 18 1.50 3.15 -6.37
C TYR A 18 0.25 2.26 -6.36
N THR A 19 0.37 0.99 -6.73
CA THR A 19 -0.74 0.02 -6.66
C THR A 19 -1.20 -0.23 -5.22
N VAL A 20 -0.29 -0.25 -4.24
CA VAL A 20 -0.65 -0.39 -2.82
C VAL A 20 -1.35 0.88 -2.31
N ILE A 21 -0.84 2.06 -2.66
CA ILE A 21 -1.37 3.36 -2.22
C ILE A 21 -2.71 3.68 -2.89
N THR A 22 -2.85 3.36 -4.18
CA THR A 22 -4.04 3.64 -5.00
C THR A 22 -5.01 2.46 -5.00
N GLY A 23 -4.57 1.27 -4.60
CA GLY A 23 -5.44 0.12 -4.43
C GLY A 23 -6.35 0.27 -3.22
N ASP A 24 -7.54 -0.32 -3.31
CA ASP A 24 -8.56 -0.36 -2.26
C ASP A 24 -8.01 -0.85 -0.89
N ASN A 25 -6.90 -1.59 -0.91
CA ASN A 25 -6.23 -2.17 0.25
C ASN A 25 -5.84 -1.16 1.34
N ILE A 26 -5.32 0.03 1.02
CA ILE A 26 -4.89 1.00 2.05
C ILE A 26 -6.07 1.73 2.67
N VAL A 27 -7.06 2.11 1.87
CA VAL A 27 -8.28 2.77 2.37
C VAL A 27 -9.08 1.78 3.22
N SER A 28 -9.20 0.53 2.76
CA SER A 28 -9.88 -0.56 3.50
C SER A 28 -9.12 -0.91 4.79
N ALA A 29 -7.78 -0.98 4.75
CA ALA A 29 -6.96 -1.19 5.96
C ALA A 29 -7.11 -0.04 6.96
N LEU A 30 -7.03 1.23 6.50
CA LEU A 30 -7.20 2.41 7.36
C LEU A 30 -8.62 2.46 7.96
N THR A 31 -9.63 2.23 7.14
CA THR A 31 -11.05 2.14 7.59
C THR A 31 -11.21 1.04 8.63
N GLY A 32 -10.58 -0.11 8.41
CA GLY A 32 -10.59 -1.23 9.37
C GLY A 32 -9.82 -0.93 10.66
N ILE A 33 -8.77 -0.10 10.63
CA ILE A 33 -8.05 0.36 11.84
C ILE A 33 -8.93 1.35 12.61
N ILE A 34 -9.54 2.32 11.94
CA ILE A 34 -10.44 3.30 12.54
C ILE A 34 -11.66 2.59 13.15
N GLY A 35 -12.26 1.63 12.44
CA GLY A 35 -13.37 0.83 12.96
C GLY A 35 -13.00 0.03 14.21
N LYS A 36 -11.79 -0.55 14.25
CA LYS A 36 -11.27 -1.22 15.46
C LYS A 36 -11.06 -0.25 16.62
N ALA A 37 -10.47 0.92 16.35
CA ALA A 37 -10.22 1.94 17.38
C ALA A 37 -11.51 2.49 17.98
N LEU A 38 -12.52 2.76 17.14
CA LEU A 38 -13.85 3.18 17.58
C LEU A 38 -14.55 2.09 18.39
N ASN A 39 -14.48 0.83 17.95
CA ASN A 39 -15.05 -0.31 18.68
C ASN A 39 -14.34 -0.56 20.02
N THR A 40 -13.03 -0.33 20.10
CA THR A 40 -12.26 -0.40 21.37
C THR A 40 -12.61 0.74 22.32
N SER A 41 -12.96 1.94 21.82
CA SER A 41 -13.24 3.11 22.66
C SER A 41 -14.64 3.14 23.27
N VAL A 42 -15.57 2.27 22.83
CA VAL A 42 -16.96 2.21 23.32
C VAL A 42 -17.21 1.03 24.28
N GLY A 43 -16.15 0.42 24.80
CA GLY A 43 -16.19 -0.62 25.83
C GLY A 43 -15.95 -0.07 27.24
#